data_AF-A0A975AF92-F1
#
_entry.id   AF-A0A975AF92-F1
#
_cell.length_a   1.000
_cell.length_b   1.000
_cell.length_c   1.000
_cell.angle_alpha   90.00
_cell.angle_beta   90.00
_cell.angle_gamma   90.00
#
_symmetry.space_group_name_H-M   'P 1'
#
loop_
_entity.id
_entity.type
_entity.pdbx_description
1 polymer ?
#
loop_
_entity_poly.entity_id
_entity_poly.type
_entity_poly.pdbx_seq_one_letter_code
_entity_poly.pdbx_strand_id
1 'polypeptide(L)'
;MKNFYILTDAINYIEDNLCNEIIQKNIAKKCFCSLSNLQKVFKYVFNISLKEYITKRRLTYAAKELVETNESILNISLKYQYKSPEVFTRAFSKVWRETPSVYREKWKFTCLFPKLEFNYNGGMVDMPCKKFDITQLYEELKLKKGTYILLFDIKGMDLINNISRELGDKAIIEALRRIDEKSTEQMILFRIGGDEFTLVTGYDNIEKAKELAKSIVSQNEKLIEYKNFQTPLSMRVGCIKLDKTCLKYDELFEKLNESINRDKTLSGF
;
A
#
# COMPACT_ATOMS: atom_id res chain seq x y z
N MET A 1 0.62 -25.97 -11.40
CA MET A 1 1.46 -25.42 -12.49
C MET A 1 0.69 -24.49 -13.44
N LYS A 2 -0.39 -24.90 -14.13
CA LYS A 2 -1.12 -24.01 -15.09
C LYS A 2 -1.77 -22.75 -14.48
N ASN A 3 -2.24 -22.81 -13.22
CA ASN A 3 -2.94 -21.66 -12.59
C ASN A 3 -2.04 -20.45 -12.30
N PHE A 4 -0.71 -20.63 -12.28
CA PHE A 4 0.23 -19.56 -11.92
C PHE A 4 0.40 -18.54 -13.04
N TYR A 5 0.66 -19.02 -14.26
CA TYR A 5 0.72 -18.17 -15.45
C TYR A 5 -0.59 -17.41 -15.68
N ILE A 6 -1.73 -18.04 -15.39
CA ILE A 6 -3.06 -17.40 -15.47
C ILE A 6 -3.12 -16.13 -14.62
N LEU A 7 -2.58 -16.15 -13.39
CA LEU A 7 -2.63 -15.00 -12.49
C LEU A 7 -1.67 -13.89 -12.91
N THR A 8 -0.43 -14.25 -13.25
CA THR A 8 0.57 -13.27 -13.70
C THR A 8 0.14 -12.60 -15.01
N ASP A 9 -0.36 -13.37 -15.98
CA ASP A 9 -0.88 -12.83 -17.25
C ASP A 9 -2.10 -11.94 -17.03
N ALA A 10 -3.00 -12.33 -16.12
CA ALA A 10 -4.17 -11.53 -15.79
C ALA A 10 -3.77 -10.19 -15.16
N ILE A 11 -2.81 -10.19 -14.24
CA ILE A 11 -2.30 -8.97 -13.60
C ILE A 11 -1.67 -8.06 -14.65
N ASN A 12 -0.75 -8.57 -15.47
CA ASN A 12 -0.07 -7.77 -16.49
C ASN A 12 -1.07 -7.19 -17.50
N TYR A 13 -2.01 -8.01 -17.99
CA TYR A 13 -3.06 -7.51 -18.87
C TYR A 13 -3.87 -6.37 -18.24
N ILE A 14 -4.19 -6.46 -16.95
CA ILE A 14 -4.92 -5.40 -16.24
C ILE A 14 -4.09 -4.12 -16.16
N GLU A 15 -2.82 -4.22 -15.74
CA GLU A 15 -1.93 -3.06 -15.60
C GLU A 15 -1.72 -2.34 -16.94
N ASP A 16 -1.55 -3.08 -18.03
CA ASP A 16 -1.34 -2.52 -19.38
C ASP A 16 -2.59 -1.84 -19.95
N ASN A 17 -3.77 -2.08 -19.35
CA ASN A 17 -5.07 -1.62 -19.87
C ASN A 17 -5.84 -0.76 -18.87
N LEU A 18 -5.22 -0.23 -17.80
CA LEU A 18 -5.94 0.53 -16.77
C LEU A 18 -6.68 1.76 -17.33
N CYS A 19 -6.12 2.41 -18.35
CA CYS A 19 -6.69 3.57 -19.04
C CYS A 19 -7.65 3.19 -20.19
N ASN A 20 -7.81 1.91 -20.48
CA ASN A 20 -8.65 1.38 -21.57
C ASN A 20 -9.84 0.60 -21.00
N GLU A 21 -10.84 0.34 -21.84
CA GLU A 21 -11.95 -0.52 -21.44
C GLU A 21 -11.46 -1.94 -21.12
N ILE A 22 -11.72 -2.41 -19.90
CA ILE A 22 -11.35 -3.76 -19.46
C ILE A 22 -12.62 -4.61 -19.35
N ILE A 23 -12.77 -5.55 -20.29
CA ILE A 23 -13.79 -6.58 -20.24
C ILE A 23 -13.18 -7.83 -19.61
N GLN A 24 -13.72 -8.30 -18.48
CA GLN A 24 -13.14 -9.46 -17.76
C GLN A 24 -13.07 -10.73 -18.62
N LYS A 25 -14.00 -10.90 -19.57
CA LYS A 25 -13.96 -12.00 -20.54
C LYS A 25 -12.68 -11.97 -21.41
N ASN A 26 -12.18 -10.80 -21.76
CA ASN A 26 -10.95 -10.65 -22.55
C ASN A 26 -9.72 -11.07 -21.75
N ILE A 27 -9.69 -10.77 -20.45
CA ILE A 27 -8.65 -11.24 -19.53
C ILE A 27 -8.64 -12.77 -19.51
N ALA A 28 -9.80 -13.40 -19.29
CA ALA A 28 -9.91 -14.86 -19.27
C ALA A 28 -9.46 -15.50 -20.59
N LYS A 29 -9.84 -14.90 -21.73
CA LYS A 29 -9.41 -15.33 -23.06
C LYS A 29 -7.89 -15.24 -23.23
N LYS A 30 -7.27 -14.15 -22.77
CA LYS A 30 -5.81 -13.97 -22.80
C LYS A 30 -5.08 -15.02 -21.95
N CYS A 31 -5.65 -15.38 -20.80
CA CYS A 31 -5.11 -16.39 -19.89
C CYS A 31 -5.49 -17.83 -20.29
N PHE A 32 -6.13 -18.05 -21.45
CA PHE A 32 -6.58 -19.36 -21.92
C PHE A 32 -7.43 -20.14 -20.89
N CYS A 33 -8.31 -19.44 -20.16
CA CYS A 33 -9.17 -20.05 -19.15
C CYS A 33 -10.59 -19.47 -19.16
N SER A 34 -11.52 -20.15 -18.48
CA SER A 34 -12.88 -19.62 -18.31
C SER A 34 -12.89 -18.45 -17.32
N LEU A 35 -13.80 -17.49 -17.53
CA LEU A 35 -13.96 -16.35 -16.63
C LEU A 35 -14.25 -16.79 -15.18
N SER A 36 -15.07 -17.83 -15.02
CA SER A 36 -15.39 -18.40 -13.70
C SER A 36 -14.14 -18.96 -13.01
N ASN A 37 -13.29 -19.68 -13.75
CA ASN A 37 -12.03 -20.19 -13.21
C ASN A 37 -11.09 -19.05 -12.80
N LEU A 38 -10.91 -18.05 -13.69
CA LEU A 38 -10.08 -16.88 -13.39
C LEU A 38 -10.55 -16.17 -12.12
N GLN A 39 -11.84 -15.87 -12.00
CA GLN A 39 -12.38 -15.19 -10.82
C GLN A 39 -12.22 -16.00 -9.53
N LYS A 40 -12.45 -17.32 -9.59
CA LYS A 40 -12.27 -18.22 -8.44
C LYS A 40 -10.83 -18.28 -8.00
N VAL A 41 -9.90 -18.53 -8.92
CA VAL A 41 -8.47 -18.63 -8.62
C VAL A 41 -7.94 -17.29 -8.12
N PHE A 42 -8.29 -16.17 -8.76
CA PHE A 42 -7.86 -14.84 -8.35
C PHE A 42 -8.35 -14.49 -6.94
N LYS A 43 -9.63 -14.76 -6.63
CA LYS A 43 -10.19 -14.53 -5.30
C LYS A 43 -9.58 -15.46 -4.26
N TYR A 44 -9.35 -16.72 -4.60
CA TYR A 44 -8.74 -17.70 -3.69
C TYR A 44 -7.31 -17.29 -3.32
N VAL A 45 -6.53 -16.83 -4.29
CA VAL A 45 -5.13 -16.46 -4.10
C VAL A 45 -4.97 -15.09 -3.43
N PHE A 46 -5.69 -14.06 -3.88
CA PHE A 46 -5.45 -12.68 -3.42
C PHE A 46 -6.48 -12.18 -2.39
N ASN A 47 -7.50 -12.99 -2.08
CA ASN A 47 -8.62 -12.64 -1.20
C ASN A 47 -9.37 -11.36 -1.61
N ILE A 48 -9.29 -10.98 -2.89
CA ILE A 48 -10.01 -9.85 -3.49
C ILE A 48 -10.58 -10.27 -4.84
N SER A 49 -11.68 -9.65 -5.27
CA SER A 49 -12.22 -9.96 -6.60
C SER A 49 -11.40 -9.30 -7.71
N LEU A 50 -11.41 -9.89 -8.91
CA LEU A 50 -10.76 -9.32 -10.10
C LEU A 50 -11.25 -7.89 -10.40
N LYS A 51 -12.55 -7.64 -10.23
CA LYS A 51 -13.17 -6.31 -10.41
C LYS A 51 -12.65 -5.30 -9.39
N GLU A 52 -12.53 -5.73 -8.13
CA GLU A 52 -12.04 -4.90 -7.05
C GLU A 52 -10.57 -4.56 -7.25
N TYR A 53 -9.75 -5.50 -7.73
CA TYR A 53 -8.36 -5.24 -8.09
C TYR A 53 -8.25 -4.16 -9.17
N ILE A 54 -8.96 -4.30 -10.30
CA ILE A 54 -8.99 -3.30 -11.38
C ILE A 54 -9.36 -1.92 -10.83
N THR A 55 -10.39 -1.86 -9.98
CA THR A 55 -10.87 -0.60 -9.39
C THR A 55 -9.79 0.02 -8.50
N LYS A 56 -9.18 -0.76 -7.61
CA LYS A 56 -8.12 -0.30 -6.69
C LYS A 56 -6.88 0.20 -7.44
N ARG A 57 -6.49 -0.48 -8.52
CA ARG A 57 -5.36 -0.07 -9.36
C ARG A 57 -5.63 1.21 -10.12
N ARG A 58 -6.80 1.34 -10.75
CA ARG A 58 -7.23 2.60 -11.38
C ARG A 58 -7.24 3.77 -10.41
N LEU A 59 -7.78 3.59 -9.20
CA LEU A 59 -7.79 4.63 -8.17
C LEU A 59 -6.39 4.99 -7.67
N THR A 60 -5.46 4.04 -7.64
CA THR A 60 -4.06 4.28 -7.24
C THR A 60 -3.34 5.15 -8.27
N TYR A 61 -3.51 4.86 -9.55
CA TYR A 61 -2.94 5.69 -10.61
C TYR A 61 -3.64 7.05 -10.74
N ALA A 62 -4.96 7.10 -10.56
CA ALA A 62 -5.70 8.35 -10.49
C ALA A 62 -5.21 9.22 -9.32
N ALA A 63 -4.97 8.63 -8.15
CA ALA A 63 -4.38 9.32 -7.00
C ALA A 63 -3.00 9.90 -7.32
N LYS A 64 -2.17 9.13 -8.05
CA LYS A 64 -0.88 9.62 -8.54
C LYS A 64 -1.00 10.85 -9.42
N GLU A 65 -1.88 10.81 -10.43
CA GLU A 65 -2.11 11.97 -11.30
C GLU A 65 -2.74 13.16 -10.59
N LEU A 66 -3.58 12.93 -9.57
CA LEU A 66 -4.16 14.00 -8.76
C LEU A 66 -3.09 14.81 -8.02
N VAL A 67 -2.01 14.16 -7.59
CA VAL A 67 -0.91 14.79 -6.83
C VAL A 67 0.15 15.36 -7.75
N GLU A 68 0.51 14.64 -8.83
CA GLU A 68 1.63 15.02 -9.71
C GLU A 68 1.23 16.02 -10.81
N THR A 69 -0.07 16.21 -11.06
CA THR A 69 -0.55 17.04 -12.18
C THR A 69 -1.67 17.99 -11.77
N ASN A 70 -1.86 19.05 -12.58
CA ASN A 70 -2.99 19.97 -12.46
C ASN A 70 -4.20 19.54 -13.33
N GLU A 71 -4.22 18.30 -13.83
CA GLU A 71 -5.28 17.81 -14.70
C GLU A 71 -6.65 17.86 -13.98
N SER A 72 -7.73 18.10 -14.72
CA SER A 72 -9.05 18.21 -14.10
C SER A 72 -9.51 16.86 -13.55
N ILE A 73 -10.26 16.87 -12.43
CA ILE A 73 -10.87 15.65 -11.86
C ILE A 73 -11.76 14.95 -12.89
N LEU A 74 -12.44 15.73 -13.75
CA LEU A 74 -13.20 15.22 -14.89
C LEU A 74 -12.32 14.39 -15.83
N ASN A 75 -11.23 14.96 -16.34
CA ASN A 75 -10.35 14.28 -17.28
C ASN A 75 -9.68 13.05 -16.66
N ILE A 76 -9.21 13.14 -15.41
CA ILE A 76 -8.66 11.98 -14.69
C ILE A 76 -9.72 10.88 -14.56
N SER A 77 -10.97 11.24 -14.20
CA SER A 77 -12.05 10.25 -14.08
C SER A 77 -12.33 9.52 -15.39
N LEU A 78 -12.37 10.26 -16.51
CA LEU A 78 -12.61 9.69 -17.84
C LEU A 78 -11.43 8.84 -18.31
N LYS A 79 -10.19 9.31 -18.08
CA LYS A 79 -8.96 8.57 -18.39
C LYS A 79 -8.93 7.20 -17.74
N TYR A 80 -9.34 7.10 -16.47
CA TYR A 80 -9.45 5.85 -15.74
C TYR A 80 -10.82 5.16 -15.89
N GLN A 81 -11.53 5.45 -16.98
CA GLN A 81 -12.70 4.71 -17.45
C GLN A 81 -13.88 4.73 -16.46
N TYR A 82 -14.03 5.82 -15.72
CA TYR A 82 -15.26 6.10 -14.98
C TYR A 82 -16.26 6.81 -15.89
N LYS A 83 -17.53 6.41 -15.78
CA LYS A 83 -18.61 6.97 -16.62
C LYS A 83 -18.92 8.43 -16.31
N SER A 84 -18.64 8.87 -15.08
CA SER A 84 -18.84 10.24 -14.65
C SER A 84 -17.95 10.60 -13.45
N PRO A 85 -17.67 11.90 -13.22
CA PRO A 85 -16.91 12.38 -12.05
C PRO A 85 -17.55 12.02 -10.71
N GLU A 86 -18.88 11.93 -10.64
CA GLU A 86 -19.60 11.59 -9.40
C GLU A 86 -19.35 10.13 -9.01
N VAL A 87 -19.35 9.22 -10.00
CA VAL A 87 -19.04 7.81 -9.78
C VAL A 87 -17.58 7.65 -9.36
N PHE A 88 -16.66 8.38 -10.00
CA PHE A 88 -15.25 8.41 -9.61
C PHE A 88 -15.08 8.93 -8.19
N THR A 89 -15.65 10.08 -7.86
CA THR A 89 -15.57 10.69 -6.53
C THR A 89 -16.10 9.74 -5.46
N ARG A 90 -17.24 9.10 -5.70
CA ARG A 90 -17.79 8.10 -4.75
C ARG A 90 -16.86 6.91 -4.56
N ALA A 91 -16.27 6.38 -5.64
CA ALA A 91 -15.34 5.27 -5.55
C ALA A 91 -14.03 5.67 -4.84
N PHE A 92 -13.50 6.84 -5.19
CA PHE A 92 -12.30 7.43 -4.58
C PHE A 92 -12.50 7.66 -3.09
N SER A 93 -13.58 8.34 -2.69
CA SER A 93 -13.90 8.60 -1.28
C SER A 93 -14.25 7.36 -0.49
N LYS A 94 -14.77 6.31 -1.14
CA LYS A 94 -14.93 5.02 -0.45
C LYS A 94 -13.59 4.44 -0.03
N VAL A 95 -12.58 4.58 -0.90
CA VAL A 95 -11.24 4.03 -0.71
C VAL A 95 -10.38 4.92 0.18
N TRP A 96 -10.20 6.18 -0.17
CA TRP A 96 -9.33 7.12 0.53
C TRP A 96 -9.99 7.84 1.71
N ARG A 97 -11.30 7.65 1.90
CA ARG A 97 -12.11 8.34 2.91
C ARG A 97 -12.16 9.87 2.75
N GLU A 98 -11.67 10.39 1.64
CA GLU A 98 -11.65 11.82 1.30
C GLU A 98 -12.06 12.04 -0.17
N THR A 99 -12.45 13.26 -0.53
CA THR A 99 -12.79 13.60 -1.93
C THR A 99 -11.52 13.79 -2.76
N PRO A 100 -11.55 13.59 -4.09
CA PRO A 100 -10.40 13.84 -4.96
C PRO A 100 -9.81 15.26 -4.83
N SER A 101 -10.66 16.27 -4.62
CA SER A 101 -10.23 17.66 -4.43
C SER A 101 -9.45 17.85 -3.12
N VAL A 102 -10.00 17.34 -2.00
CA VAL A 102 -9.31 17.41 -0.70
C VAL A 102 -8.03 16.59 -0.73
N TYR A 103 -8.06 15.44 -1.42
CA TYR A 103 -6.92 14.57 -1.57
C TYR A 103 -5.75 15.27 -2.28
N ARG A 104 -6.03 15.95 -3.40
CA ARG A 104 -5.04 16.74 -4.16
C ARG A 104 -4.31 17.77 -3.31
N GLU A 105 -5.01 18.40 -2.37
CA GLU A 105 -4.43 19.47 -1.55
C GLU A 105 -3.64 18.94 -0.35
N LYS A 106 -4.02 17.78 0.20
CA LYS A 106 -3.49 17.29 1.48
C LYS A 106 -2.46 16.19 1.34
N TRP A 107 -2.58 15.34 0.33
CA TRP A 107 -1.83 14.10 0.25
C TRP A 107 -0.62 14.21 -0.67
N LYS A 108 0.48 13.61 -0.24
CA LYS A 108 1.66 13.33 -1.08
C LYS A 108 1.74 11.85 -1.43
N PHE A 109 1.30 10.98 -0.52
CA PHE A 109 1.29 9.53 -0.72
C PHE A 109 0.18 9.07 -1.66
N THR A 110 0.55 8.36 -2.73
CA THR A 110 -0.36 7.96 -3.82
C THR A 110 -0.61 6.45 -3.92
N CYS A 111 0.24 5.62 -3.32
CA CYS A 111 0.30 4.18 -3.60
C CYS A 111 -0.41 3.28 -2.57
N LEU A 112 -1.72 3.46 -2.37
CA LEU A 112 -2.47 2.68 -1.36
C LEU A 112 -2.58 1.19 -1.69
N PHE A 113 -2.67 0.85 -2.98
CA PHE A 113 -2.73 -0.54 -3.46
C PHE A 113 -1.63 -0.77 -4.50
N PRO A 114 -0.43 -1.20 -4.11
CA PRO A 114 0.63 -1.52 -5.06
C PRO A 114 0.22 -2.64 -6.02
N LYS A 115 0.93 -2.76 -7.13
CA LYS A 115 0.75 -3.87 -8.07
C LYS A 115 1.00 -5.17 -7.32
N LEU A 116 0.14 -6.17 -7.56
CA LEU A 116 0.33 -7.50 -7.02
C LEU A 116 1.41 -8.23 -7.82
N GLU A 117 2.33 -8.88 -7.12
CA GLU A 117 3.26 -9.82 -7.72
C GLU A 117 2.96 -11.26 -7.31
N PHE A 118 3.20 -12.17 -8.25
CA PHE A 118 3.03 -13.59 -8.01
C PHE A 118 4.26 -14.35 -8.53
N ASN A 119 5.14 -14.77 -7.61
CA ASN A 119 6.38 -15.50 -7.89
C ASN A 119 6.28 -16.96 -7.41
N TYR A 120 6.53 -17.91 -8.30
CA TYR A 120 6.45 -19.36 -8.01
C TYR A 120 7.84 -19.96 -7.78
N ASN A 121 8.15 -20.33 -6.53
CA ASN A 121 9.43 -20.95 -6.16
C ASN A 121 9.31 -22.48 -5.98
N GLY A 122 8.98 -23.20 -7.06
CA GLY A 122 9.47 -24.57 -7.25
C GLY A 122 8.98 -25.71 -6.34
N GLY A 123 7.88 -25.59 -5.58
CA GLY A 123 7.26 -26.78 -4.98
C GLY A 123 6.50 -26.57 -3.66
N MET A 124 6.83 -25.53 -2.90
CA MET A 124 5.99 -25.09 -1.78
C MET A 124 5.12 -23.96 -2.30
N VAL A 125 3.79 -24.15 -2.30
CA VAL A 125 2.89 -23.01 -2.31
C VAL A 125 3.01 -22.42 -0.92
N ASP A 126 4.03 -21.57 -0.70
CA ASP A 126 3.85 -20.51 0.28
C ASP A 126 2.56 -19.83 -0.17
N MET A 127 1.54 -19.88 0.70
CA MET A 127 0.36 -19.07 0.53
C MET A 127 0.88 -17.68 0.17
N PRO A 128 0.55 -17.12 -1.01
CA PRO A 128 1.22 -15.93 -1.49
C PRO A 128 0.91 -14.81 -0.51
N CYS A 129 1.82 -14.59 0.46
CA CYS A 129 1.92 -13.34 1.18
C CYS A 129 1.90 -12.29 0.09
N LYS A 130 0.98 -11.32 0.20
CA LYS A 130 0.78 -10.26 -0.79
C LYS A 130 2.12 -9.59 -1.07
N LYS A 131 2.87 -10.06 -2.06
CA LYS A 131 4.14 -9.46 -2.45
C LYS A 131 3.76 -8.24 -3.27
N PHE A 132 3.92 -7.08 -2.66
CA PHE A 132 3.73 -5.79 -3.30
C PHE A 132 4.95 -5.53 -4.19
N ASP A 133 4.72 -4.96 -5.39
CA ASP A 133 5.79 -4.50 -6.26
C ASP A 133 6.59 -3.39 -5.57
N ILE A 134 7.79 -3.74 -5.12
CA ILE A 134 8.74 -2.85 -4.44
C ILE A 134 9.87 -2.40 -5.37
N THR A 135 9.74 -2.58 -6.68
CA THR A 135 10.80 -2.21 -7.65
C THR A 135 11.15 -0.73 -7.52
N GLN A 136 10.12 0.13 -7.47
CA GLN A 136 10.30 1.56 -7.28
C GLN A 136 10.95 1.89 -5.93
N LEU A 137 10.55 1.22 -4.84
CA LEU A 137 11.20 1.37 -3.54
C LEU A 137 12.68 0.98 -3.64
N TYR A 138 13.02 -0.12 -4.29
CA TYR A 138 14.39 -0.58 -4.42
C TYR A 138 15.28 0.39 -5.23
N GLU A 139 14.75 1.02 -6.28
CA GLU A 139 15.44 2.08 -7.01
C GLU A 139 15.69 3.31 -6.12
N GLU A 140 14.69 3.75 -5.38
CA GLU A 140 14.80 4.88 -4.44
C GLU A 140 15.82 4.60 -3.31
N LEU A 141 15.80 3.38 -2.76
CA LEU A 141 16.76 2.96 -1.75
C LEU A 141 18.20 2.93 -2.30
N LYS A 142 18.38 2.61 -3.59
CA LYS A 142 19.70 2.68 -4.24
C LYS A 142 20.19 4.11 -4.42
N LEU A 143 19.29 5.05 -4.70
CA LEU A 143 19.62 6.47 -4.87
C LEU A 143 19.97 7.13 -3.53
N LYS A 144 19.26 6.78 -2.46
CA LYS A 144 19.42 7.37 -1.12
C LYS A 144 20.30 6.55 -0.16
N LYS A 145 21.38 5.96 -0.69
CA LYS A 145 22.35 5.20 0.12
C LYS A 145 22.96 6.07 1.21
N GLY A 146 23.19 5.48 2.39
CA GLY A 146 23.73 6.17 3.55
C GLY A 146 22.69 6.95 4.36
N THR A 147 21.41 6.90 3.97
CA THR A 147 20.33 7.58 4.70
C THR A 147 19.54 6.63 5.59
N TYR A 148 18.73 7.18 6.49
CA TYR A 148 17.87 6.43 7.39
C TYR A 148 16.47 6.24 6.81
N ILE A 149 15.93 5.05 7.02
CA ILE A 149 14.54 4.70 6.72
C ILE A 149 13.78 4.48 8.01
N LEU A 150 12.52 4.92 8.02
CA LEU A 150 11.59 4.65 9.10
C LEU A 150 10.60 3.59 8.65
N LEU A 151 10.31 2.67 9.54
CA LEU A 151 9.47 1.52 9.26
C LEU A 151 8.35 1.49 10.29
N PHE A 152 7.12 1.39 9.83
CA PHE A 152 5.94 1.49 10.66
C PHE A 152 5.12 0.20 10.58
N ASP A 153 4.57 -0.20 11.71
CA ASP A 153 3.69 -1.36 11.85
C ASP A 153 2.50 -1.02 12.75
N ILE A 154 1.27 -1.39 12.38
CA ILE A 154 0.08 -1.10 13.17
C ILE A 154 -0.08 -2.16 14.28
N LYS A 155 -0.11 -1.73 15.54
CA LYS A 155 -0.35 -2.63 16.66
C LYS A 155 -1.78 -3.17 16.62
N GLY A 156 -1.92 -4.50 16.67
CA GLY A 156 -3.21 -5.15 16.92
C GLY A 156 -4.17 -5.09 15.72
N MET A 157 -3.64 -5.04 14.50
CA MET A 157 -4.45 -4.97 13.28
C MET A 157 -5.49 -6.11 13.18
N ASP A 158 -5.15 -7.31 13.63
CA ASP A 158 -6.08 -8.45 13.67
C ASP A 158 -7.30 -8.18 14.57
N LEU A 159 -7.09 -7.54 15.72
CA LEU A 159 -8.18 -7.17 16.63
C LEU A 159 -9.12 -6.16 15.98
N ILE A 160 -8.56 -5.16 15.29
CA ILE A 160 -9.32 -4.15 14.57
C ILE A 160 -10.13 -4.79 13.43
N ASN A 161 -9.51 -5.70 12.67
CA ASN A 161 -10.17 -6.42 11.59
C ASN A 161 -11.28 -7.36 12.07
N ASN A 162 -11.13 -7.95 13.25
CA ASN A 162 -12.15 -8.77 13.89
C ASN A 162 -13.39 -7.96 14.31
N ILE A 163 -13.20 -6.69 14.70
CA ILE A 163 -14.32 -5.77 14.96
C ILE A 163 -15.01 -5.42 13.64
N SER A 164 -14.25 -4.94 12.66
CA SER A 164 -14.75 -4.63 11.33
C SER A 164 -13.62 -4.48 10.33
N ARG A 165 -13.71 -5.17 9.18
CA ARG A 165 -12.77 -5.00 8.06
C ARG A 165 -12.71 -3.55 7.57
N GLU A 166 -13.82 -2.83 7.60
CA GLU A 166 -13.86 -1.43 7.17
C GLU A 166 -13.18 -0.48 8.18
N LEU A 167 -13.16 -0.86 9.47
CA LEU A 167 -12.42 -0.16 10.51
C LEU A 167 -10.91 -0.41 10.34
N GLY A 168 -10.52 -1.63 9.98
CA GLY A 168 -9.14 -1.95 9.59
C GLY A 168 -8.67 -1.12 8.39
N ASP A 169 -9.46 -1.05 7.32
CA ASP A 169 -9.15 -0.19 6.17
C ASP A 169 -8.99 1.28 6.60
N LYS A 170 -9.81 1.76 7.55
CA LYS A 170 -9.67 3.12 8.09
C LYS A 170 -8.40 3.28 8.92
N ALA A 171 -8.02 2.28 9.72
CA ALA A 171 -6.79 2.29 10.50
C ALA A 171 -5.55 2.45 9.60
N ILE A 172 -5.51 1.73 8.48
CA ILE A 172 -4.44 1.84 7.48
C ILE A 172 -4.36 3.25 6.89
N ILE A 173 -5.49 3.83 6.50
CA ILE A 173 -5.54 5.16 5.89
C ILE A 173 -5.13 6.22 6.90
N GLU A 174 -5.60 6.11 8.14
CA GLU A 174 -5.24 7.04 9.21
C GLU A 174 -3.75 6.93 9.56
N ALA A 175 -3.18 5.72 9.60
CA ALA A 175 -1.75 5.51 9.78
C ALA A 175 -0.94 6.20 8.67
N LEU A 176 -1.32 5.97 7.40
CA LEU A 176 -0.71 6.62 6.25
C LEU A 176 -0.83 8.14 6.33
N ARG A 177 -2.00 8.67 6.71
CA ARG A 177 -2.23 10.11 6.88
C ARG A 177 -1.29 10.72 7.89
N ARG A 178 -1.15 10.10 9.08
CA ARG A 178 -0.25 10.58 10.15
C ARG A 178 1.20 10.65 9.69
N ILE A 179 1.63 9.70 8.86
CA ILE A 179 2.98 9.68 8.29
C ILE A 179 3.12 10.74 7.19
N ASP A 180 2.15 10.82 6.29
CA ASP A 180 2.16 11.72 5.12
C ASP A 180 2.10 13.21 5.50
N GLU A 181 1.31 13.55 6.54
CA GLU A 181 1.25 14.92 7.10
C GLU A 181 2.60 15.41 7.64
N LYS A 182 3.46 14.50 8.13
CA LYS A 182 4.81 14.80 8.62
C LYS A 182 5.90 14.61 7.58
N SER A 183 5.56 14.07 6.42
CA SER A 183 6.51 13.80 5.34
C SER A 183 6.77 15.06 4.52
N THR A 184 8.05 15.30 4.16
CA THR A 184 8.45 16.37 3.25
C THR A 184 8.47 15.88 1.81
N GLU A 185 8.60 16.79 0.83
CA GLU A 185 8.63 16.45 -0.61
C GLU A 185 9.80 15.54 -1.00
N GLN A 186 10.86 15.53 -0.20
CA GLN A 186 12.03 14.68 -0.43
C GLN A 186 11.86 13.27 0.15
N MET A 187 10.82 13.05 0.96
CA MET A 187 10.52 11.75 1.56
C MET A 187 9.56 10.96 0.69
N ILE A 188 9.72 9.64 0.70
CA ILE A 188 8.86 8.75 -0.08
C ILE A 188 8.29 7.69 0.84
N LEU A 189 6.96 7.69 0.96
CA LEU A 189 6.21 6.71 1.73
C LEU A 189 5.80 5.55 0.82
N PHE A 190 6.03 4.33 1.28
CA PHE A 190 5.64 3.10 0.63
C PHE A 190 4.82 2.25 1.59
N ARG A 191 3.81 1.57 1.05
CA ARG A 191 3.12 0.49 1.74
C ARG A 191 3.74 -0.83 1.29
N ILE A 192 4.44 -1.50 2.21
CA ILE A 192 5.18 -2.74 1.92
C ILE A 192 4.44 -3.99 2.37
N GLY A 193 3.42 -3.84 3.21
CA GLY A 193 2.64 -4.94 3.77
C GLY A 193 1.15 -4.61 3.94
N GLY A 194 0.44 -5.47 4.66
CA GLY A 194 -0.96 -5.24 5.01
C GLY A 194 -1.12 -4.00 5.89
N ASP A 195 -0.31 -3.93 6.93
CA ASP A 195 -0.25 -2.94 8.00
C ASP A 195 1.15 -2.35 8.19
N GLU A 196 2.05 -2.67 7.26
CA GLU A 196 3.45 -2.25 7.30
C GLU A 196 3.76 -1.19 6.24
N PHE A 197 4.46 -0.15 6.69
CA PHE A 197 4.82 1.00 5.87
C PHE A 197 6.30 1.34 6.00
N THR A 198 6.88 1.87 4.93
CA THR A 198 8.27 2.33 4.88
C THR A 198 8.32 3.77 4.43
N LEU A 199 8.94 4.64 5.23
CA LEU A 199 9.24 6.01 4.86
C LEU A 199 10.74 6.14 4.59
N VAL A 200 11.08 6.42 3.34
CA VAL A 200 12.46 6.76 2.95
C VAL A 200 12.67 8.24 3.24
N THR A 201 13.37 8.54 4.34
CA THR A 201 13.48 9.92 4.85
C THR A 201 14.50 10.76 4.09
N GLY A 202 15.57 10.14 3.58
CA GLY A 202 16.70 10.86 3.00
C GLY A 202 17.63 11.54 4.03
N TYR A 203 17.39 11.34 5.34
CA TYR A 203 18.26 11.90 6.37
C TYR A 203 19.53 11.08 6.55
N ASP A 204 20.65 11.78 6.67
CA ASP A 204 21.98 11.25 6.98
C ASP A 204 22.25 11.14 8.49
N ASN A 205 21.45 11.83 9.31
CA ASN A 205 21.53 11.82 10.76
C ASN A 205 20.39 11.01 11.41
N ILE A 206 20.76 10.07 12.29
CA ILE A 206 19.84 9.24 13.06
C ILE A 206 18.93 10.04 13.99
N GLU A 207 19.41 11.15 14.56
CA GLU A 207 18.65 11.95 15.52
C GLU A 207 17.45 12.60 14.86
N LYS A 208 17.63 13.18 13.67
CA LYS A 208 16.54 13.76 12.86
C LYS A 208 15.52 12.69 12.48
N ALA A 209 15.98 11.50 12.09
CA ALA A 209 15.09 10.39 11.79
C ALA A 209 14.28 9.93 13.03
N LYS A 210 14.93 9.85 14.21
CA LYS A 210 14.26 9.52 15.47
C LYS A 210 13.29 10.60 15.93
N GLU A 211 13.60 11.87 15.73
CA GLU A 211 12.70 12.98 16.06
C GLU A 211 11.43 12.94 15.21
N LEU A 212 11.59 12.72 13.89
CA LEU A 212 10.47 12.52 12.98
C LEU A 212 9.60 11.33 13.42
N ALA A 213 10.23 10.19 13.74
CA ALA A 213 9.56 9.01 14.24
C ALA A 213 8.75 9.29 15.50
N LYS A 214 9.35 9.98 16.49
CA LYS A 214 8.66 10.41 17.72
C LYS A 214 7.49 11.35 17.44
N SER A 215 7.64 12.28 16.49
CA SER A 215 6.58 13.20 16.11
C SER A 215 5.36 12.45 15.55
N ILE A 216 5.58 11.41 14.74
CA ILE A 216 4.51 10.58 14.17
C ILE A 216 3.84 9.71 15.25
N VAL A 217 4.66 9.08 16.11
CA VAL A 217 4.19 8.18 17.18
C VAL A 217 3.54 8.93 18.35
N SER A 218 3.78 10.23 18.51
CA SER A 218 3.12 11.06 19.53
C SER A 218 1.59 11.09 19.40
N GLN A 219 1.06 10.71 18.24
CA GLN A 219 -0.36 10.59 17.97
C GLN A 219 -0.94 9.20 18.28
N ASN A 220 -0.14 8.28 18.81
CA ASN A 220 -0.63 6.95 19.23
C ASN A 220 -1.74 7.08 20.27
N GLU A 221 -2.57 6.04 20.37
CA GLU A 221 -3.76 5.97 21.24
C GLU A 221 -4.91 6.93 20.89
N LYS A 222 -4.71 7.88 19.97
CA LYS A 222 -5.83 8.63 19.40
C LYS A 222 -6.84 7.68 18.79
N LEU A 223 -8.09 7.86 19.21
CA LEU A 223 -9.22 7.06 18.75
C LEU A 223 -9.50 7.31 17.27
N ILE A 224 -9.68 6.22 16.54
CA ILE A 224 -10.26 6.23 15.22
C ILE A 224 -11.71 5.80 15.33
N GLU A 225 -12.60 6.61 14.75
CA GLU A 225 -14.03 6.34 14.78
C GLU A 225 -14.51 5.98 13.38
N TYR A 226 -15.24 4.88 13.24
CA TYR A 226 -15.90 4.54 11.98
C TYR A 226 -17.26 3.92 12.24
N LYS A 227 -18.31 4.59 11.76
CA LYS A 227 -19.71 4.24 12.06
C LYS A 227 -19.90 4.22 13.58
N ASN A 228 -20.24 3.06 14.15
CA ASN A 228 -20.49 2.88 15.58
C ASN A 228 -19.29 2.26 16.32
N PHE A 229 -18.15 2.11 15.66
CA PHE A 229 -16.96 1.51 16.25
C PHE A 229 -15.91 2.59 16.55
N GLN A 230 -15.27 2.45 17.71
CA GLN A 230 -14.14 3.27 18.10
C GLN A 230 -13.01 2.36 18.58
N THR A 231 -11.80 2.64 18.15
CA THR A 231 -10.62 1.89 18.61
C THR A 231 -9.39 2.82 18.63
N PRO A 232 -8.49 2.70 19.60
CA PRO A 232 -7.23 3.44 19.58
C PRO A 232 -6.33 2.93 18.46
N LEU A 233 -5.72 3.84 17.70
CA LEU A 233 -4.72 3.49 16.70
C LEU A 233 -3.32 3.78 17.23
N SER A 234 -2.50 2.73 17.33
CA SER A 234 -1.10 2.82 17.77
C SER A 234 -0.19 2.15 16.76
N MET A 235 0.90 2.82 16.41
CA MET A 235 1.93 2.32 15.51
C MET A 235 3.24 2.04 16.26
N ARG A 236 3.97 1.02 15.83
CA ARG A 236 5.38 0.82 16.16
C ARG A 236 6.23 1.50 15.10
N VAL A 237 7.42 1.96 15.49
CA VAL A 237 8.38 2.54 14.56
C VAL A 237 9.75 1.94 14.77
N GLY A 238 10.37 1.48 13.68
CA GLY A 238 11.77 1.10 13.61
C GLY A 238 12.56 2.11 12.77
N CYS A 239 13.85 2.25 13.04
CA CYS A 239 14.75 3.11 12.27
C CYS A 239 15.99 2.31 11.85
N ILE A 240 16.27 2.28 10.54
CA ILE A 240 17.37 1.50 9.96
C ILE A 240 18.21 2.41 9.06
N LYS A 241 19.54 2.25 9.08
CA LYS A 241 20.46 2.93 8.16
C LYS A 241 20.69 2.09 6.90
N LEU A 242 20.63 2.73 5.73
CA LEU A 242 20.89 2.11 4.43
C LEU A 242 22.39 2.01 4.14
N ASP A 243 23.08 1.05 4.76
CA ASP A 243 24.50 0.78 4.48
C ASP A 243 24.69 -0.48 3.60
N LYS A 244 25.32 -0.27 2.44
CA LYS A 244 25.93 -1.14 1.39
C LYS A 244 25.56 -2.62 1.14
N THR A 245 24.75 -3.32 1.91
CA THR A 245 24.35 -4.71 1.59
C THR A 245 22.94 -4.76 1.03
N CYS A 246 22.79 -5.36 -0.16
CA CYS A 246 21.52 -5.70 -0.79
C CYS A 246 20.57 -6.35 0.22
N LEU A 247 19.62 -5.58 0.74
CA LEU A 247 18.61 -6.13 1.63
C LEU A 247 17.57 -6.84 0.76
N LYS A 248 17.69 -8.16 0.68
CA LYS A 248 16.56 -9.00 0.29
C LYS A 248 15.42 -8.74 1.28
N TYR A 249 14.17 -8.80 0.79
CA TYR A 249 12.95 -8.59 1.56
C TYR A 249 13.01 -9.28 2.93
N ASP A 250 13.43 -10.54 2.96
CA ASP A 250 13.50 -11.37 4.15
C ASP A 250 14.54 -10.86 5.18
N GLU A 251 15.70 -10.37 4.73
CA GLU A 251 16.74 -9.84 5.64
C GLU A 251 16.39 -8.45 6.20
N LEU A 252 15.69 -7.62 5.40
CA LEU A 252 15.16 -6.35 5.90
C LEU A 252 14.07 -6.61 6.94
N PHE A 253 13.16 -7.56 6.66
CA PHE A 253 12.07 -7.99 7.55
C PHE A 253 12.56 -8.66 8.83
N GLU A 254 13.62 -9.47 8.78
CA GLU A 254 14.22 -10.06 9.97
C GLU A 254 14.90 -9.00 10.83
N LYS A 255 15.71 -8.11 10.23
CA LYS A 255 16.32 -6.97 10.97
C LYS A 255 15.26 -6.02 11.55
N LEU A 256 14.14 -5.88 10.85
CA LEU A 256 12.94 -5.14 11.28
C LEU A 256 12.30 -5.74 12.51
N ASN A 257 11.97 -7.02 12.46
CA ASN A 257 11.42 -7.75 13.59
C ASN A 257 12.41 -7.77 14.76
N GLU A 258 13.71 -7.92 14.51
CA GLU A 258 14.75 -7.83 15.54
C GLU A 258 14.86 -6.43 16.16
N SER A 259 14.72 -5.35 15.39
CA SER A 259 14.75 -3.98 15.93
C SER A 259 13.50 -3.67 16.75
N ILE A 260 12.32 -4.08 16.26
CA ILE A 260 11.05 -3.96 16.99
C ILE A 260 11.08 -4.83 18.26
N ASN A 261 11.77 -5.97 18.22
CA ASN A 261 11.96 -6.86 19.38
C ASN A 261 13.07 -6.39 20.34
N ARG A 262 14.11 -5.68 19.90
CA ARG A 262 15.10 -5.05 20.79
C ARG A 262 14.48 -3.92 21.62
N ASP A 263 13.51 -3.20 21.05
CA ASP A 263 12.70 -2.25 21.82
C ASP A 263 11.72 -2.93 22.79
N LYS A 264 11.54 -4.26 22.75
CA LYS A 264 10.86 -5.00 23.84
C LYS A 264 11.67 -5.04 25.13
N THR A 265 12.99 -4.85 25.08
CA THR A 265 13.87 -4.84 26.28
C THR A 265 14.11 -3.43 26.82
N LEU A 266 13.84 -2.40 26.02
CA LEU A 266 13.95 -0.98 26.38
C LEU A 266 12.60 -0.28 26.52
N SER A 267 11.50 -1.05 26.64
CA SER A 267 10.19 -0.53 27.04
C SER A 267 10.20 -0.11 28.52
N GLY A 268 10.91 0.98 28.77
CA GLY A 268 10.58 2.01 29.75
C GLY A 268 10.29 3.29 28.97
N PHE A 269 9.15 3.30 28.28
CA PHE A 269 8.44 4.50 27.84
C PHE A 269 6.96 4.28 28.07
#